data_AF-A0A9P3IKN6-F1
#
_entry.id   AF-A0A9P3IKN6-F1
#
_cell.length_a   1.000
_cell.length_b   1.000
_cell.length_c   1.000
_cell.angle_alpha   90.00
_cell.angle_beta   90.00
_cell.angle_gamma   90.00
#
_symmetry.space_group_name_H-M   'P 1'
#
loop_
_entity.id
_entity.type
_entity.pdbx_description
1 polymer ?
#
loop_
_entity_poly.entity_id
_entity_poly.type
_entity_poly.pdbx_seq_one_letter_code
_entity_poly.pdbx_strand_id
1 'polypeptide(L)'
;MRELKDEHHLKSLGIQVAAAQYDRQAVADHANNLAARIRGNLTNSMKAIGVDILDGFGTLVTPQKVKYGKPGAAEKTVTAKDVIIATGSTPFVPPGIEVDGKTVFTSDEAL
;
A
#
# COMPACT_ATOMS: atom_id res chain seq x y z
N MET A 1 10.72 13.73 -12.16
CA MET A 1 10.87 14.98 -11.39
C MET A 1 12.08 15.83 -11.81
N ARG A 2 13.24 15.24 -12.13
CA ARG A 2 14.43 16.00 -12.59
C ARG A 2 14.25 16.63 -13.97
N GLU A 3 13.51 15.98 -14.86
CA GLU A 3 13.24 16.46 -16.24
C GLU A 3 12.25 17.63 -16.30
N LEU A 4 11.29 17.73 -15.36
CA LEU A 4 10.33 18.84 -15.30
C LEU A 4 10.94 20.16 -14.79
N LYS A 5 12.17 20.10 -14.27
CA LYS A 5 12.96 21.27 -13.86
C LYS A 5 13.99 21.66 -14.92
N ASP A 6 14.08 20.92 -16.02
CA ASP A 6 15.03 21.21 -17.08
C ASP A 6 14.45 22.26 -18.02
N GLU A 7 14.73 23.53 -17.70
CA GLU A 7 14.29 24.69 -18.48
C GLU A 7 14.74 24.59 -19.96
N HIS A 8 15.89 23.98 -20.24
CA HIS A 8 16.37 23.80 -21.61
C HIS A 8 15.53 22.79 -22.38
N HIS A 9 15.13 21.68 -21.74
CA HIS A 9 14.26 20.68 -22.35
C HIS A 9 12.84 21.22 -22.61
N LEU A 10 12.28 22.00 -21.67
CA LEU A 10 10.94 22.57 -21.84
C LEU A 10 10.92 23.69 -22.89
N LYS A 11 11.99 24.49 -22.98
CA LYS A 11 12.12 25.56 -23.98
C LYS A 11 12.25 25.03 -25.41
N SER A 12 12.88 23.88 -25.63
CA SER A 12 12.94 23.24 -26.96
C SER A 12 11.57 22.70 -27.42
N LEU A 13 10.68 22.41 -26.47
CA LEU A 13 9.27 22.07 -26.70
C LEU A 13 8.36 23.32 -26.78
N GLY A 14 8.93 24.54 -26.72
CA GLY A 14 8.18 25.80 -26.77
C GLY A 14 7.45 26.17 -25.48
N ILE A 15 7.70 25.47 -24.37
CA ILE A 15 7.03 25.69 -23.08
C ILE A 15 7.94 26.55 -22.19
N GLN A 16 7.41 27.68 -21.72
CA GLN A 16 8.06 28.52 -20.72
C GLN A 16 7.29 28.42 -19.40
N VAL A 17 7.97 28.00 -18.34
CA VAL A 17 7.41 27.90 -16.99
C VAL A 17 8.30 28.70 -16.05
N ALA A 18 7.68 29.47 -15.14
CA ALA A 18 8.41 30.02 -14.00
C ALA A 18 8.94 28.87 -13.13
N ALA A 19 10.05 29.09 -12.43
CA ALA A 19 10.77 28.07 -11.67
C ALA A 19 9.82 27.07 -10.97
N ALA A 20 9.86 25.81 -11.43
CA ALA A 20 8.95 24.78 -10.96
C ALA A 20 9.15 24.53 -9.46
N GLN A 21 8.12 24.83 -8.67
CA GLN A 21 8.12 24.61 -7.23
C GLN A 21 7.79 23.16 -6.90
N TYR A 22 8.45 22.64 -5.87
CA TYR A 22 8.23 21.29 -5.37
C TYR A 22 7.57 21.37 -4.00
N ASP A 23 6.35 20.85 -3.90
CA ASP A 23 5.65 20.65 -2.65
C ASP A 23 5.70 19.16 -2.29
N ARG A 24 6.44 18.84 -1.23
CA ARG A 24 6.58 17.46 -0.74
C ARG A 24 5.24 16.91 -0.25
N GLN A 25 4.43 17.72 0.43
CA GLN A 25 3.17 17.27 1.01
C GLN A 25 2.18 16.95 -0.10
N ALA A 26 2.05 17.82 -1.11
CA ALA A 26 1.16 17.57 -2.24
C ALA A 26 1.52 16.28 -3.02
N VAL A 27 2.82 15.96 -3.14
CA VAL A 27 3.28 14.70 -3.77
C VAL A 27 2.90 13.48 -2.93
N ALA A 28 3.13 13.52 -1.62
CA ALA A 28 2.75 12.45 -0.70
C ALA A 28 1.24 12.23 -0.68
N ASP A 29 0.45 13.30 -0.63
CA ASP A 29 -1.02 13.24 -0.67
C ASP A 29 -1.50 12.63 -1.99
N HIS A 30 -0.89 12.98 -3.12
CA HIS A 30 -1.20 12.39 -4.41
C HIS A 30 -0.91 10.88 -4.43
N ALA A 31 0.24 10.45 -3.89
CA ALA A 31 0.59 9.04 -3.79
C ALA A 31 -0.42 8.26 -2.93
N ASN A 32 -0.77 8.80 -1.76
CA ASN A 32 -1.77 8.22 -0.85
C ASN A 32 -3.16 8.11 -1.50
N ASN A 33 -3.60 9.16 -2.19
CA ASN A 33 -4.88 9.17 -2.89
C ASN A 33 -4.91 8.15 -4.03
N LEU A 34 -3.82 8.00 -4.78
CA LEU A 34 -3.71 6.99 -5.83
C LEU A 34 -3.79 5.57 -5.25
N ALA A 35 -3.06 5.29 -4.18
CA ALA A 35 -3.10 4.00 -3.50
C ALA A 35 -4.51 3.68 -2.97
N ALA A 36 -5.18 4.66 -2.34
CA ALA A 36 -6.55 4.52 -1.86
C ALA A 36 -7.54 4.24 -3.01
N ARG A 37 -7.40 4.93 -4.14
CA ARG A 37 -8.25 4.73 -5.33
C ARG A 37 -8.08 3.33 -5.92
N ILE A 38 -6.84 2.86 -6.07
CA ILE A 38 -6.54 1.52 -6.58
C ILE A 38 -7.15 0.46 -5.64
N ARG A 39 -6.94 0.59 -4.33
CA ARG A 39 -7.52 -0.30 -3.32
C ARG A 39 -9.06 -0.33 -3.41
N GLY A 40 -9.69 0.83 -3.53
CA GLY A 40 -11.15 0.94 -3.65
C GLY A 40 -11.68 0.26 -4.92
N ASN A 41 -11.04 0.52 -6.06
CA ASN A 41 -11.41 -0.09 -7.33
C ASN A 41 -11.29 -1.62 -7.31
N LEU A 42 -10.21 -2.16 -6.76
CA LEU A 42 -10.01 -3.60 -6.60
C LEU A 42 -11.07 -4.21 -5.67
N THR A 43 -11.32 -3.58 -4.52
CA THR A 43 -12.35 -4.01 -3.56
C THR A 43 -13.71 -4.09 -4.23
N ASN A 44 -14.10 -3.08 -5.00
CA ASN A 44 -15.38 -3.06 -5.71
C ASN A 44 -15.44 -4.12 -6.80
N SER A 45 -14.34 -4.33 -7.54
CA SER A 45 -14.26 -5.35 -8.58
C SER A 45 -14.42 -6.76 -8.01
N MET A 46 -13.78 -7.06 -6.87
CA MET A 46 -13.92 -8.34 -6.17
C MET A 46 -15.36 -8.57 -5.68
N LYS A 47 -15.99 -7.57 -5.08
CA LYS A 47 -17.41 -7.66 -4.67
C LYS A 47 -18.34 -7.87 -5.86
N ALA A 48 -18.10 -7.20 -6.98
CA ALA A 48 -18.93 -7.32 -8.18
C ALA A 48 -18.92 -8.74 -8.78
N ILE A 49 -17.83 -9.49 -8.62
CA ILE A 49 -17.74 -10.89 -9.04
C ILE A 49 -18.16 -11.88 -7.94
N GLY A 50 -18.69 -11.40 -6.82
CA GLY A 50 -19.22 -12.25 -5.73
C GLY A 50 -18.19 -12.75 -4.72
N VAL A 51 -17.00 -12.12 -4.63
CA VAL A 51 -16.01 -12.47 -3.59
C VAL A 51 -16.41 -11.86 -2.24
N ASP A 52 -16.48 -12.72 -1.23
CA ASP A 52 -16.64 -12.31 0.17
C ASP A 52 -15.30 -11.80 0.73
N ILE A 53 -15.27 -10.53 1.13
CA ILE A 53 -14.10 -9.91 1.75
C ILE A 53 -14.26 -9.93 3.26
N LEU A 54 -13.44 -10.74 3.93
CA LEU A 54 -13.41 -10.89 5.37
C LEU A 54 -12.28 -10.04 5.96
N ASP A 55 -12.63 -8.94 6.62
CA ASP A 55 -11.65 -7.99 7.17
C ASP A 55 -11.18 -8.42 8.58
N GLY A 56 -9.90 -8.77 8.69
CA GLY A 56 -9.27 -9.18 9.94
C GLY A 56 -7.97 -9.96 9.72
N PHE A 57 -7.31 -10.33 10.81
CA PHE A 57 -6.15 -11.22 10.78
C PHE A 57 -6.62 -12.67 10.72
N GLY A 58 -6.16 -13.41 9.70
CA GLY A 58 -6.54 -14.80 9.48
C GLY A 58 -5.50 -15.79 10.02
N THR A 59 -5.96 -16.79 10.77
CA THR A 59 -5.14 -17.88 11.30
C THR A 59 -5.71 -19.21 10.84
N LEU A 60 -4.88 -20.02 10.17
CA LEU A 60 -5.23 -21.39 9.80
C LEU A 60 -5.22 -22.26 11.05
N VAL A 61 -6.39 -22.72 11.50
CA VAL A 61 -6.50 -23.56 12.72
C VAL A 61 -6.45 -25.05 12.39
N THR A 62 -6.95 -25.43 11.23
CA THR A 62 -6.79 -26.76 10.61
C THR A 62 -6.68 -26.57 9.09
N PRO A 63 -6.26 -27.58 8.30
CA PRO A 63 -6.04 -27.41 6.85
C PRO A 63 -7.20 -26.80 6.06
N GLN A 64 -8.44 -26.92 6.54
CA GLN A 64 -9.66 -26.44 5.87
C GLN A 64 -10.44 -25.41 6.70
N LYS A 65 -9.90 -24.95 7.83
CA LYS A 65 -10.60 -24.04 8.75
C LYS A 65 -9.73 -22.84 9.10
N VAL A 66 -10.26 -21.65 8.85
CA VAL A 66 -9.59 -20.38 9.12
C VAL A 66 -10.39 -19.60 10.15
N LYS A 67 -9.72 -19.14 11.20
CA LYS A 67 -10.25 -18.20 12.18
C LYS A 67 -9.82 -16.79 11.76
N TYR A 68 -10.70 -15.81 11.86
CA TYR A 68 -10.36 -14.42 11.54
C TYR A 68 -11.04 -13.42 12.48
N GLY A 69 -10.41 -12.26 12.67
CA GLY A 69 -10.97 -11.19 13.49
C GLY A 69 -10.06 -9.97 13.59
N LYS A 70 -10.60 -8.90 14.17
CA LYS A 70 -9.81 -7.73 14.57
C LYS A 70 -9.41 -7.86 16.03
N PRO A 71 -8.27 -7.30 16.45
CA PRO A 71 -7.91 -7.23 17.87
C PRO A 71 -9.04 -6.63 18.71
N GLY A 72 -9.43 -7.30 19.78
CA GLY A 72 -10.51 -6.87 20.67
C GLY A 72 -11.95 -7.15 20.19
N ALA A 73 -12.14 -7.75 19.02
CA ALA A 73 -13.44 -8.19 18.53
C ALA A 73 -13.61 -9.71 18.65
N ALA A 74 -14.86 -10.18 18.72
CA ALA A 74 -15.16 -11.61 18.67
C ALA A 74 -14.68 -12.20 17.33
N GLU A 75 -13.85 -13.23 17.41
CA GLU A 75 -13.32 -13.92 16.24
C GLU A 75 -14.39 -14.81 15.59
N LYS A 76 -14.31 -14.91 14.28
CA LYS A 76 -15.20 -15.72 13.44
C LYS A 76 -14.41 -16.86 12.81
N THR A 77 -15.11 -17.89 12.37
CA THR A 77 -14.49 -19.06 11.72
C THR A 77 -15.17 -19.34 10.40
N VAL A 78 -14.38 -19.64 9.37
CA VAL A 78 -14.84 -20.07 8.05
C VAL A 78 -14.18 -21.40 7.69
N THR A 79 -14.87 -22.18 6.88
CA THR A 79 -14.36 -23.47 6.36
C THR A 79 -14.27 -23.36 4.85
N ALA A 80 -13.20 -23.87 4.27
CA ALA A 80 -12.97 -23.88 2.82
C ALA A 80 -12.40 -25.24 2.41
N LYS A 81 -12.76 -25.71 1.21
CA LYS A 81 -12.22 -26.96 0.66
C LYS A 81 -10.71 -26.85 0.41
N ASP A 82 -10.32 -25.74 -0.20
CA ASP A 82 -8.96 -25.43 -0.61
C ASP A 82 -8.57 -24.07 0.01
N VAL A 83 -7.32 -23.95 0.48
CA VAL A 83 -6.80 -22.74 1.12
C VAL A 83 -5.48 -22.33 0.47
N ILE A 84 -5.41 -21.08 0.00
CA ILE A 84 -4.20 -20.48 -0.57
C ILE A 84 -3.63 -19.48 0.45
N ILE A 85 -2.37 -19.66 0.83
CA ILE A 85 -1.66 -18.74 1.75
C ILE A 85 -0.94 -17.67 0.92
N ALA A 86 -1.37 -16.42 1.10
CA ALA A 86 -0.84 -15.26 0.37
C ALA A 86 -0.57 -14.06 1.31
N THR A 87 0.17 -14.30 2.40
CA THR A 87 0.40 -13.30 3.48
C THR A 87 1.41 -12.21 3.13
N GLY A 88 2.05 -12.26 1.97
CA GLY A 88 3.08 -11.30 1.57
C GLY A 88 4.39 -11.47 2.34
N SER A 89 5.13 -10.37 2.50
CA SER A 89 6.46 -10.30 3.14
C SER A 89 6.59 -9.02 3.97
N THR A 90 7.51 -9.00 4.93
CA THR A 90 7.88 -7.80 5.68
C THR A 90 9.30 -7.35 5.32
N PRO A 91 9.62 -6.04 5.37
CA PRO A 91 10.98 -5.56 5.13
C PRO A 91 11.99 -6.21 6.08
N PHE A 92 13.16 -6.55 5.55
CA PHE A 92 14.26 -7.06 6.38
C PHE A 92 14.98 -5.90 7.07
N VAL A 93 15.05 -5.95 8.41
CA VAL A 93 15.84 -5.02 9.22
C VAL A 93 16.99 -5.80 9.87
N PRO A 94 18.26 -5.45 9.58
CA PRO A 94 19.41 -6.12 10.20
C PRO A 94 19.37 -6.03 11.75
N PRO A 95 19.84 -7.07 12.46
CA PRO A 95 19.91 -7.03 13.93
C PRO A 95 20.73 -5.83 14.43
N GLY A 96 20.22 -5.14 15.45
CA GLY A 96 20.86 -3.96 16.05
C GLY A 96 20.53 -2.63 15.37
N ILE A 97 19.72 -2.63 14.31
CA ILE A 97 19.20 -1.42 13.68
C ILE A 97 17.78 -1.16 14.17
N GLU A 98 17.56 0.03 14.72
CA GLU A 98 16.23 0.52 15.08
C GLU A 98 15.71 1.44 13.96
N VAL A 99 14.51 1.16 13.49
CA VAL A 99 13.82 1.99 12.49
C VAL A 99 13.14 3.13 13.24
N ASP A 100 13.63 4.36 13.05
CA ASP A 100 13.14 5.58 13.73
C ASP A 100 12.06 6.34 12.94
N GLY A 101 11.80 5.92 11.70
CA GLY A 101 10.81 6.51 10.79
C GLY A 101 11.16 7.92 10.30
N LYS A 102 12.41 8.37 10.50
CA LYS A 102 12.89 9.72 10.16
C LYS A 102 14.19 9.69 9.37
N THR A 103 15.21 9.05 9.94
CA THR A 103 16.56 8.94 9.37
C THR A 103 16.86 7.50 8.95
N VAL A 104 16.37 6.55 9.74
CA VAL A 104 16.38 5.12 9.44
C VAL A 104 14.94 4.70 9.25
N PHE A 105 14.57 4.47 7.99
CA PHE A 105 13.22 4.13 7.59
C PHE A 105 13.21 3.05 6.51
N THR A 106 12.07 2.37 6.38
CA THR A 106 11.80 1.38 5.33
C THR A 106 11.04 2.03 4.18
N SER A 107 10.65 1.24 3.18
CA SER A 107 9.79 1.71 2.09
C SER A 107 8.46 2.28 2.59
N ASP A 108 7.98 1.82 3.73
CA ASP A 108 6.65 2.15 4.23
C ASP A 108 6.59 3.60 4.72
N GLU A 109 7.66 4.12 5.34
CA GLU A 109 7.73 5.52 5.74
C GLU A 109 8.30 6.45 4.64
N ALA A 110 8.81 5.88 3.55
CA ALA A 110 9.32 6.64 2.42
C ALA A 110 8.23 7.10 1.44
N LEU A 111 7.02 6.50 1.52
CA LEU A 111 5.89 6.70 0.63
C LEU A 111 4.89 7.76 1.12
#